data_AF-A0A4Q5NIE2-F1
#
_entry.id   AF-A0A4Q5NIE2-F1
#
_cell.length_a   1.000
_cell.length_b   1.000
_cell.length_c   1.000
_cell.angle_alpha   90.00
_cell.angle_beta   90.00
_cell.angle_gamma   90.00
#
_symmetry.space_group_name_H-M   'P 1'
#
loop_
_entity.id
_entity.type
_entity.pdbx_description
1 polymer ?
#
loop_
_entity_poly.entity_id
_entity_poly.type
_entity_poly.pdbx_seq_one_letter_code
_entity_poly.pdbx_strand_id
1 'polypeptide(L)'
;MKNVYYFSAACGFLALVTAVGCGGGNGGVANPTATPVATFSPTQTFTQTDRLARPVVNEVFATFANNRHLVNDTDNPTDDPNQLANDIESFMTSPAGRSTQIKTVVKSVLVPDVMIADLSQSGPAAYLGVETGGATGGKFGGRKLQDDVTDTSLGVIFGNTIPSLGLAPDDGKEIPTLTSDNVGAGAKNYSSTFPYLGTPK
;
A
#
# COMPACT_ATOMS: atom_id res chain seq x y z
N MET A 1 -1.14 -54.17 21.77
CA MET A 1 -0.11 -54.65 20.83
C MET A 1 0.63 -53.43 20.32
N LYS A 2 1.89 -53.32 20.73
CA LYS A 2 2.84 -52.29 20.30
C LYS A 2 3.34 -52.71 18.92
N ASN A 3 3.57 -51.76 18.02
CA ASN A 3 4.61 -51.92 17.02
C ASN A 3 5.33 -50.58 16.82
N VAL A 4 6.51 -50.58 17.42
CA VAL A 4 7.64 -49.70 17.25
C VAL A 4 8.45 -50.28 16.11
N TYR A 5 8.92 -49.45 15.17
CA TYR A 5 10.08 -49.79 14.35
C TYR A 5 11.05 -48.61 14.36
N TYR A 6 12.21 -48.85 14.98
CA TYR A 6 13.41 -48.03 14.87
C TYR A 6 14.21 -48.48 13.65
N PHE A 7 14.75 -47.54 12.89
CA PHE A 7 15.94 -47.77 12.07
C PHE A 7 16.94 -46.65 12.37
N SER A 8 18.18 -47.05 12.67
CA SER A 8 19.22 -46.20 13.24
C SER A 8 20.28 -45.84 12.20
N ALA A 9 20.82 -44.63 12.39
CA ALA A 9 22.16 -44.12 12.04
C ALA A 9 22.61 -44.04 10.56
N ALA A 10 22.91 -42.82 10.11
CA ALA A 10 24.30 -42.40 9.85
C ALA A 10 24.44 -40.88 9.57
N CYS A 11 25.52 -40.33 10.15
CA CYS A 11 26.22 -39.05 9.98
C CYS A 11 26.02 -38.21 8.70
N GLY A 12 26.07 -36.88 8.88
CA GLY A 12 26.76 -36.01 7.90
C GLY A 12 26.25 -34.56 7.76
N PHE A 13 26.97 -33.62 8.39
CA PHE A 13 27.25 -32.23 7.99
C PHE A 13 26.12 -31.25 7.54
N LEU A 14 25.96 -30.22 8.39
CA LEU A 14 25.97 -28.77 8.11
C LEU A 14 25.62 -28.29 6.67
N ALA A 15 24.52 -27.55 6.55
CA ALA A 15 24.40 -26.47 5.56
C ALA A 15 23.58 -25.31 6.14
N LEU A 16 24.30 -24.26 6.56
CA LEU A 16 23.74 -22.95 6.86
C LEU A 16 23.29 -22.33 5.52
N VAL A 17 21.99 -22.16 5.32
CA VAL A 17 21.46 -21.43 4.16
C VAL A 17 21.78 -19.96 4.35
N THR A 18 22.89 -19.51 3.78
CA THR A 18 23.17 -18.09 3.62
C THR A 18 22.38 -17.58 2.42
N ALA A 19 21.51 -16.61 2.66
CA ALA A 19 20.86 -15.86 1.61
C ALA A 19 21.94 -15.11 0.81
N VAL A 20 22.15 -15.52 -0.44
CA VAL A 20 22.97 -14.80 -1.41
C VAL A 20 22.17 -13.60 -1.89
N GLY A 21 22.38 -12.45 -1.26
CA GLY A 21 22.03 -11.15 -1.83
C GLY A 21 23.00 -10.79 -2.96
N CYS A 22 22.46 -10.27 -4.05
CA CYS A 22 23.23 -9.86 -5.23
C CYS A 22 24.19 -8.72 -4.88
N GLY A 23 25.49 -8.90 -5.14
CA GLY A 23 26.52 -7.92 -4.84
C GLY A 23 27.82 -8.23 -5.58
N GLY A 24 27.76 -8.32 -6.91
CA GLY A 24 28.95 -8.36 -7.75
C GLY A 24 29.58 -6.98 -7.83
N GLY A 25 30.67 -6.76 -7.11
CA GLY A 25 31.44 -5.52 -7.15
C GLY A 25 32.93 -5.80 -7.08
N ASN A 26 33.54 -6.16 -8.20
CA ASN A 26 34.99 -6.02 -8.36
C ASN A 26 35.30 -4.51 -8.43
N GLY A 27 35.78 -3.97 -7.32
CA GLY A 27 36.28 -2.60 -7.24
C GLY A 27 37.56 -2.42 -8.05
N GLY A 28 37.61 -1.34 -8.83
CA GLY A 28 38.83 -1.02 -9.56
C GLY A 28 38.78 0.22 -10.46
N VAL A 29 38.16 1.33 -10.05
CA VAL A 29 38.56 2.66 -10.54
C VAL A 29 38.31 3.70 -9.45
N ALA A 30 39.37 4.31 -8.94
CA ALA A 30 39.33 5.44 -8.01
C ALA A 30 39.08 6.75 -8.78
N ASN A 31 38.14 7.58 -8.33
CA ASN A 31 38.00 9.01 -8.70
C ASN A 31 37.23 9.77 -7.58
N PRO A 32 37.40 11.09 -7.39
CA PRO A 32 37.87 11.64 -6.13
C PRO A 32 36.77 12.40 -5.38
N THR A 33 36.94 12.53 -4.06
CA THR A 33 36.15 13.40 -3.17
C THR A 33 34.63 13.14 -3.16
N ALA A 34 34.24 11.88 -2.97
CA ALA A 34 32.98 11.61 -2.30
C ALA A 34 33.14 11.98 -0.82
N THR A 35 32.39 12.98 -0.34
CA THR A 35 32.03 13.06 1.08
C THR A 35 31.68 11.66 1.57
N PRO A 36 32.21 11.18 2.71
CA PRO A 36 31.96 9.83 3.15
C PRO A 36 30.45 9.62 3.26
N VAL A 37 29.90 8.81 2.36
CA VAL A 37 28.55 8.26 2.52
C VAL A 37 28.59 7.57 3.87
N ALA A 38 27.78 8.06 4.81
CA ALA A 38 27.72 7.51 6.16
C ALA A 38 27.61 5.98 6.03
N THR A 39 28.62 5.27 6.53
CA THR A 39 28.63 3.81 6.52
C THR A 39 27.42 3.37 7.34
N PHE A 40 26.39 2.85 6.67
CA PHE A 40 25.20 2.35 7.35
C PHE A 40 25.65 1.25 8.32
N SER A 41 25.56 1.51 9.63
CA SER A 41 25.84 0.46 10.61
C SER A 41 24.74 -0.59 10.48
N PRO A 42 25.08 -1.89 10.38
CA PRO A 42 24.10 -2.97 10.28
C PRO A 42 23.24 -3.14 11.56
N THR A 43 23.55 -2.37 12.62
CA THR A 43 22.79 -2.28 13.88
C THR A 43 21.84 -1.09 13.96
N GLN A 44 21.63 -0.33 12.87
CA GLN A 44 20.64 0.75 12.88
C GLN A 44 19.22 0.17 12.89
N THR A 45 18.45 0.52 13.92
CA THR A 45 17.01 0.26 13.98
C THR A 45 16.27 1.46 13.41
N PHE A 46 15.47 1.24 12.37
CA PHE A 46 14.54 2.24 11.87
C PHE A 46 13.23 2.09 12.62
N THR A 47 12.76 3.17 13.25
CA THR A 47 11.45 3.22 13.88
C THR A 47 10.53 4.00 12.97
N GLN A 48 9.43 3.39 12.57
CA GLN A 48 8.37 4.10 11.87
C GLN A 48 7.74 5.11 12.83
N THR A 49 7.74 6.39 12.43
CA THR A 49 7.11 7.46 13.22
C THR A 49 5.69 7.74 12.75
N ASP A 50 5.41 7.51 11.46
CA ASP A 50 4.14 7.83 10.82
C ASP A 50 3.87 6.84 9.67
N ARG A 51 2.60 6.51 9.43
CA ARG A 51 2.10 5.69 8.34
C ARG A 51 1.13 6.50 7.49
N LEU A 52 1.67 7.11 6.44
CA LEU A 52 0.93 7.91 5.45
C LEU A 52 0.97 7.24 4.07
N ALA A 53 0.61 5.95 3.99
CA ALA A 53 0.65 5.24 2.72
C ALA A 53 -0.42 5.76 1.75
N ARG A 54 -1.61 6.11 2.27
CA ARG A 54 -2.73 6.63 1.49
C ARG A 54 -3.23 7.94 2.12
N PRO A 55 -2.90 9.09 1.53
CA PRO A 55 -3.13 10.39 2.18
C PRO A 55 -4.60 10.64 2.56
N VAL A 56 -5.55 10.18 1.75
CA VAL A 56 -6.99 10.41 2.02
C VAL A 56 -7.53 9.55 3.18
N VAL A 57 -6.92 8.40 3.46
CA VAL A 57 -7.47 7.44 4.44
C VAL A 57 -7.44 8.03 5.85
N ASN A 58 -6.30 8.58 6.28
CA ASN A 58 -6.19 9.15 7.63
C ASN A 58 -7.03 10.43 7.74
N GLU A 59 -6.97 11.30 6.72
CA GLU A 59 -7.67 12.58 6.75
C GLU A 59 -9.19 12.46 6.79
N VAL A 60 -9.77 11.41 6.17
CA VAL A 60 -11.22 11.24 6.14
C VAL A 60 -11.73 10.40 7.31
N PHE A 61 -11.03 9.31 7.67
CA PHE A 61 -11.56 8.32 8.60
C PHE A 61 -11.05 8.51 10.03
N ALA A 62 -9.79 8.90 10.19
CA ALA A 62 -9.20 9.05 11.52
C ALA A 62 -9.58 10.44 12.04
N THR A 63 -10.33 10.54 13.14
CA THR A 63 -10.67 11.84 13.71
C THR A 63 -9.58 12.35 14.66
N PHE A 64 -9.27 13.65 14.60
CA PHE A 64 -8.32 14.28 15.55
C PHE A 64 -8.86 14.31 16.99
N ALA A 65 -10.17 14.50 17.15
CA ALA A 65 -10.81 14.75 18.45
C ALA A 65 -10.65 13.60 19.48
N ASN A 66 -10.31 12.40 19.03
CA ASN A 66 -10.15 11.18 19.82
C ASN A 66 -8.83 10.46 19.52
N ASN A 67 -7.80 11.19 19.07
CA ASN A 67 -6.45 10.68 18.78
C ASN A 67 -6.38 9.54 17.73
N ARG A 68 -7.39 9.38 16.86
CA ARG A 68 -7.38 8.28 15.89
C ARG A 68 -6.31 8.44 14.81
N HIS A 69 -5.95 9.68 14.46
CA HIS A 69 -4.78 9.95 13.61
C HIS A 69 -3.52 9.34 14.22
N LEU A 70 -3.17 9.73 15.46
CA LEU A 70 -2.00 9.21 16.16
C LEU A 70 -1.98 7.67 16.23
N VAL A 71 -3.14 7.05 16.49
CA VAL A 71 -3.26 5.59 16.53
C VAL A 71 -2.95 5.01 15.15
N ASN A 72 -3.58 5.48 14.08
CA ASN A 72 -3.30 4.97 12.74
C ASN A 72 -1.86 5.22 12.28
N ASP A 73 -1.27 6.36 12.66
CA ASP A 73 0.08 6.75 12.28
C ASP A 73 1.15 5.88 12.99
N THR A 74 0.85 5.36 14.19
CA THR A 74 1.82 4.64 15.03
C THR A 74 1.57 3.13 15.18
N ASP A 75 0.36 2.64 14.85
CA ASP A 75 0.01 1.22 14.90
C ASP A 75 0.63 0.41 13.75
N ASN A 76 0.77 -0.90 13.96
CA ASN A 76 1.23 -1.79 12.90
C ASN A 76 0.13 -2.02 11.86
N PRO A 77 0.46 -2.22 10.57
CA PRO A 77 -0.55 -2.55 9.55
C PRO A 77 -1.41 -3.78 9.89
N THR A 78 -0.89 -4.70 10.71
CA THR A 78 -1.62 -5.87 11.19
C THR A 78 -2.75 -5.55 12.16
N ASP A 79 -2.74 -4.36 12.76
CA ASP A 79 -3.73 -3.91 13.73
C ASP A 79 -4.92 -3.19 13.04
N ASP A 80 -4.76 -2.74 11.80
CA ASP A 80 -5.78 -2.01 11.02
C ASP A 80 -7.14 -2.73 10.90
N PRO A 81 -7.21 -4.06 10.72
CA PRO A 81 -8.49 -4.79 10.72
C PRO A 81 -9.29 -4.63 12.02
N ASN A 82 -8.63 -4.30 13.13
CA ASN A 82 -9.25 -4.08 14.44
C ASN A 82 -9.27 -2.61 14.86
N GLN A 83 -8.63 -1.71 14.10
CA GLN A 83 -8.52 -0.28 14.42
C GLN A 83 -9.14 0.56 13.30
N LEU A 84 -8.40 0.82 12.23
CA LEU A 84 -8.85 1.63 11.10
C LEU A 84 -10.17 1.12 10.48
N ALA A 85 -10.37 -0.20 10.43
CA ALA A 85 -11.61 -0.78 9.91
C ALA A 85 -12.87 -0.31 10.68
N ASN A 86 -12.74 -0.04 11.99
CA ASN A 86 -13.82 0.49 12.82
C ASN A 86 -14.10 1.97 12.52
N ASP A 87 -13.07 2.77 12.27
CA ASP A 87 -13.22 4.17 11.89
C ASP A 87 -13.89 4.30 10.51
N ILE A 88 -13.47 3.48 9.55
CA ILE A 88 -14.12 3.36 8.24
C ILE A 88 -15.58 2.93 8.40
N GLU A 89 -15.86 1.90 9.18
CA GLU A 89 -17.25 1.44 9.41
C GLU A 89 -18.11 2.56 9.99
N SER A 90 -17.59 3.28 11.00
CA SER A 90 -18.28 4.37 11.67
C SER A 90 -18.60 5.48 10.69
N PHE A 91 -17.58 6.06 10.03
CA PHE A 91 -17.74 7.16 9.09
C PHE A 91 -18.67 6.80 7.93
N MET A 92 -18.47 5.62 7.34
CA MET A 92 -19.24 5.22 6.18
C MET A 92 -20.72 4.94 6.53
N THR A 93 -21.00 4.55 7.77
CA THR A 93 -22.37 4.44 8.30
C THR A 93 -22.97 5.81 8.57
N SER A 94 -22.22 6.67 9.24
CA SER A 94 -22.57 8.05 9.55
C SER A 94 -21.28 8.83 9.79
N PRO A 95 -20.97 9.87 9.00
CA PRO A 95 -21.91 10.68 8.24
C PRO A 95 -22.21 10.25 6.79
N ALA A 96 -21.44 9.35 6.17
CA ALA A 96 -21.56 9.11 4.73
C ALA A 96 -22.86 8.38 4.31
N GLY A 97 -23.48 7.61 5.22
CA GLY A 97 -24.78 6.97 4.98
C GLY A 97 -24.78 5.83 3.95
N ARG A 98 -23.62 5.32 3.55
CA ARG A 98 -23.47 4.29 2.50
C ARG A 98 -24.04 2.93 2.92
N SER A 99 -24.42 2.12 1.94
CA SER A 99 -24.97 0.78 2.12
C SER A 99 -23.95 -0.20 2.73
N THR A 100 -24.43 -1.27 3.37
CA THR A 100 -23.57 -2.31 3.96
C THR A 100 -22.63 -2.94 2.93
N GLN A 101 -23.07 -3.11 1.68
CA GLN A 101 -22.26 -3.68 0.60
C GLN A 101 -21.09 -2.75 0.25
N ILE A 102 -21.35 -1.45 0.03
CA ILE A 102 -20.31 -0.46 -0.25
C ILE A 102 -19.31 -0.38 0.91
N LYS A 103 -19.80 -0.27 2.15
CA LYS A 103 -18.94 -0.20 3.35
C LYS A 103 -18.00 -1.39 3.48
N THR A 104 -18.51 -2.59 3.21
CA THR A 104 -17.72 -3.82 3.27
C THR A 104 -16.59 -3.79 2.25
N VAL A 105 -16.85 -3.31 1.03
CA VAL A 105 -15.83 -3.14 0.00
C VAL A 105 -14.83 -2.05 0.39
N VAL A 106 -15.28 -0.89 0.88
CA VAL A 106 -14.36 0.19 1.31
C VAL A 106 -13.39 -0.33 2.36
N LYS A 107 -13.87 -1.07 3.36
CA LYS A 107 -12.98 -1.70 4.35
C LYS A 107 -12.01 -2.67 3.71
N SER A 108 -12.47 -3.56 2.83
CA SER A 108 -11.57 -4.55 2.22
C SER A 108 -10.51 -3.92 1.31
N VAL A 109 -10.81 -2.79 0.68
CA VAL A 109 -9.86 -2.14 -0.23
C VAL A 109 -8.92 -1.17 0.47
N LEU A 110 -9.31 -0.57 1.60
CA LEU A 110 -8.51 0.43 2.32
C LEU A 110 -7.79 -0.12 3.56
N VAL A 111 -8.07 -1.36 3.96
CA VAL A 111 -7.43 -2.01 5.11
C VAL A 111 -6.62 -3.21 4.63
N PRO A 112 -5.31 -3.30 4.98
CA PRO A 112 -4.53 -2.34 5.77
C PRO A 112 -4.18 -1.06 4.99
N ASP A 113 -3.89 0.03 5.71
CA ASP A 113 -3.43 1.30 5.13
C ASP A 113 -1.94 1.22 4.75
N VAL A 114 -1.66 0.38 3.76
CA VAL A 114 -0.35 0.26 3.13
C VAL A 114 -0.53 0.13 1.62
N MET A 115 0.49 0.53 0.87
CA MET A 115 0.52 0.28 -0.56
C MET A 115 1.05 -1.13 -0.81
N ILE A 116 0.24 -1.98 -1.43
CA ILE A 116 0.57 -3.39 -1.66
C ILE A 116 0.98 -3.58 -3.12
N ALA A 117 2.05 -4.35 -3.33
CA ALA A 117 2.43 -4.86 -4.65
C ALA A 117 2.55 -6.38 -4.60
N ASP A 118 1.93 -7.08 -5.55
CA ASP A 118 2.06 -8.52 -5.71
C ASP A 118 3.14 -8.83 -6.74
N LEU A 119 4.30 -9.27 -6.24
CA LEU A 119 5.47 -9.58 -7.07
C LEU A 119 5.31 -10.85 -7.92
N SER A 120 4.26 -11.64 -7.68
CA SER A 120 3.91 -12.76 -8.56
C SER A 120 3.19 -12.32 -9.83
N GLN A 121 2.64 -11.10 -9.83
CA GLN A 121 1.98 -10.51 -10.98
C GLN A 121 2.98 -9.74 -11.83
N SER A 122 2.63 -9.56 -13.11
CA SER A 122 3.35 -8.68 -14.03
C SER A 122 2.36 -7.74 -14.70
N GLY A 123 2.87 -6.67 -15.31
CA GLY A 123 2.04 -5.66 -15.98
C GLY A 123 2.12 -4.29 -15.30
N PRO A 124 1.22 -3.36 -15.66
CA PRO A 124 1.25 -2.00 -15.13
C PRO A 124 0.94 -1.97 -13.63
N ALA A 125 1.66 -1.10 -12.92
CA ALA A 125 1.26 -0.71 -11.57
C ALA A 125 -0.07 0.05 -11.61
N ALA A 126 -0.91 -0.19 -10.61
CA ALA A 126 -2.21 0.46 -10.48
C ALA A 126 -2.54 0.63 -9.00
N TYR A 127 -2.92 1.85 -8.62
CA TYR A 127 -3.42 2.15 -7.29
C TYR A 127 -4.67 1.31 -6.99
N LEU A 128 -4.70 0.67 -5.83
CA LEU A 128 -5.71 -0.33 -5.42
C LEU A 128 -5.77 -1.57 -6.32
N GLY A 129 -4.73 -1.84 -7.12
CA GLY A 129 -4.74 -2.91 -8.10
C GLY A 129 -4.80 -4.31 -7.50
N VAL A 130 -4.11 -4.55 -6.38
CA VAL A 130 -4.16 -5.84 -5.68
C VAL A 130 -5.51 -6.01 -4.99
N GLU A 131 -5.93 -4.96 -4.29
CA GLU A 131 -7.09 -4.89 -3.43
C GLU A 131 -8.40 -5.04 -4.20
N THR A 132 -8.41 -4.58 -5.46
CA THR A 132 -9.57 -4.68 -6.37
C THR A 132 -9.47 -5.87 -7.34
N GLY A 133 -8.45 -6.73 -7.21
CA GLY A 133 -8.24 -7.84 -8.14
C GLY A 133 -7.92 -7.40 -9.57
N GLY A 134 -7.41 -6.18 -9.74
CA GLY A 134 -7.01 -5.57 -11.00
C GLY A 134 -8.06 -4.66 -11.63
N ALA A 135 -9.20 -4.41 -10.98
CA ALA A 135 -10.27 -3.59 -11.55
C ALA A 135 -9.82 -2.15 -11.86
N THR A 136 -8.83 -1.62 -11.12
CA THR A 136 -8.25 -0.28 -11.37
C THR A 136 -7.20 -0.22 -12.47
N GLY A 137 -6.91 -1.33 -13.16
CA GLY A 137 -6.08 -1.34 -14.37
C GLY A 137 -4.88 -2.28 -14.34
N GLY A 138 -4.63 -3.00 -13.24
CA GLY A 138 -3.55 -3.98 -13.15
C GLY A 138 -3.53 -4.73 -11.82
N LYS A 139 -3.10 -5.99 -11.83
CA LYS A 139 -3.02 -6.83 -10.62
C LYS A 139 -1.73 -6.67 -9.83
N PHE A 140 -0.72 -6.02 -10.42
CA PHE A 140 0.57 -5.81 -9.78
C PHE A 140 0.48 -4.96 -8.50
N GLY A 141 -0.47 -4.01 -8.44
CA GLY A 141 -0.60 -3.08 -7.33
C GLY A 141 0.38 -1.91 -7.40
N GLY A 142 0.70 -1.31 -6.25
CA GLY A 142 1.49 -0.09 -6.18
C GLY A 142 0.71 1.14 -6.62
N ARG A 143 1.34 2.01 -7.42
CA ARG A 143 0.68 3.08 -8.18
C ARG A 143 1.47 3.41 -9.44
N LYS A 144 0.78 3.76 -10.54
CA LYS A 144 1.44 4.40 -11.69
C LYS A 144 1.69 5.88 -11.40
N LEU A 145 2.63 6.49 -12.11
CA LEU A 145 2.96 7.91 -11.96
C LEU A 145 1.79 8.85 -12.29
N GLN A 146 0.88 8.36 -13.14
CA GLN A 146 -0.32 9.06 -13.58
C GLN A 146 -1.57 8.68 -12.77
N ASP A 147 -1.46 7.87 -11.72
CA ASP A 147 -2.60 7.60 -10.85
C ASP A 147 -2.90 8.85 -10.05
N ASP A 148 -4.13 9.34 -10.20
CA ASP A 148 -4.69 10.35 -9.31
C ASP A 148 -5.16 9.65 -8.04
N VAL A 149 -4.22 9.43 -7.12
CA VAL A 149 -4.48 8.67 -5.89
C VAL A 149 -5.51 9.37 -5.00
N THR A 150 -5.57 10.70 -5.03
CA THR A 150 -6.51 11.48 -4.23
C THR A 150 -7.91 11.33 -4.79
N ASP A 151 -8.11 11.60 -6.07
CA ASP A 151 -9.42 11.48 -6.72
C ASP A 151 -9.93 10.03 -6.71
N THR A 152 -9.02 9.05 -6.88
CA THR A 152 -9.39 7.62 -6.79
C THR A 152 -9.85 7.28 -5.38
N SER A 153 -9.12 7.71 -4.34
CA SER A 153 -9.53 7.46 -2.95
C SER A 153 -10.83 8.18 -2.59
N LEU A 154 -10.98 9.46 -2.97
CA LEU A 154 -12.22 10.21 -2.73
C LEU A 154 -13.40 9.60 -3.50
N GLY A 155 -13.19 9.09 -4.71
CA GLY A 155 -14.18 8.35 -5.47
C GLY A 155 -14.60 7.02 -4.83
N VAL A 156 -13.69 6.31 -4.17
CA VAL A 156 -14.01 5.10 -3.38
C VAL A 156 -14.89 5.43 -2.17
N ILE A 157 -14.65 6.57 -1.52
CA ILE A 157 -15.36 6.96 -0.30
C ILE A 157 -16.72 7.62 -0.61
N PHE A 158 -16.71 8.65 -1.45
CA PHE A 158 -17.84 9.53 -1.70
C PHE A 158 -18.50 9.29 -3.06
N GLY A 159 -17.80 8.65 -3.99
CA GLY A 159 -18.24 8.51 -5.38
C GLY A 159 -18.81 7.13 -5.71
N ASN A 160 -18.88 6.90 -7.02
CA ASN A 160 -19.37 5.65 -7.62
C ASN A 160 -18.20 4.73 -8.04
N THR A 161 -16.97 4.94 -7.57
CA THR A 161 -15.81 4.13 -8.00
C THR A 161 -16.05 2.64 -7.73
N ILE A 162 -16.56 2.28 -6.56
CA ILE A 162 -16.85 0.88 -6.21
C ILE A 162 -17.89 0.25 -7.17
N PRO A 163 -19.08 0.86 -7.39
CA PRO A 163 -20.02 0.38 -8.38
C PRO A 163 -19.48 0.33 -9.81
N SER A 164 -18.72 1.35 -10.22
CA SER A 164 -18.15 1.45 -11.57
C SER A 164 -17.14 0.34 -11.85
N LEU A 165 -16.46 -0.13 -10.81
CA LEU A 165 -15.54 -1.28 -10.86
C LEU A 165 -16.26 -2.63 -10.71
N GLY A 166 -17.59 -2.64 -10.53
CA GLY A 166 -18.37 -3.86 -10.36
C GLY A 166 -18.16 -4.58 -9.03
N LEU A 167 -17.58 -3.90 -8.03
CA LEU A 167 -17.22 -4.49 -6.73
C LEU A 167 -18.41 -4.59 -5.77
N ALA A 168 -19.43 -3.75 -5.95
CA ALA A 168 -20.73 -3.83 -5.28
C ALA A 168 -21.80 -3.10 -6.11
N PRO A 169 -23.10 -3.37 -5.88
CA PRO A 169 -24.18 -2.61 -6.51
C PRO A 169 -24.14 -1.13 -6.10
N ASP A 170 -24.57 -0.26 -7.01
CA ASP A 170 -24.81 1.16 -6.73
C ASP A 170 -25.90 1.32 -5.66
N ASP A 171 -25.65 2.20 -4.68
CA ASP A 171 -26.60 2.50 -3.61
C ASP A 171 -27.28 3.87 -3.75
N GLY A 172 -26.90 4.68 -4.75
CA GLY A 172 -27.47 5.98 -5.05
C GLY A 172 -27.23 7.03 -3.96
N LYS A 173 -26.20 6.84 -3.13
CA LYS A 173 -25.87 7.70 -1.98
C LYS A 173 -24.50 8.37 -2.13
N GLU A 174 -24.03 8.50 -3.35
CA GLU A 174 -22.85 9.25 -3.69
C GLU A 174 -23.00 10.73 -3.30
N ILE A 175 -21.86 11.37 -3.03
CA ILE A 175 -21.73 12.81 -2.84
C ILE A 175 -20.73 13.31 -3.89
N PRO A 176 -21.17 13.53 -5.15
CA PRO A 176 -20.26 13.78 -6.27
C PRO A 176 -19.37 15.02 -6.12
N THR A 177 -19.77 15.99 -5.27
CA THR A 177 -18.99 17.20 -5.00
C THR A 177 -17.75 16.95 -4.13
N LEU A 178 -17.61 15.75 -3.55
CA LEU A 178 -16.51 15.37 -2.66
C LEU A 178 -15.58 14.31 -3.28
N THR A 179 -15.70 14.03 -4.58
CA THR A 179 -14.92 12.98 -5.25
C THR A 179 -13.62 13.47 -5.87
N SER A 180 -13.27 14.75 -5.71
CA SER A 180 -12.03 15.31 -6.24
C SER A 180 -11.46 16.39 -5.33
N ASP A 181 -10.13 16.47 -5.27
CA ASP A 181 -9.42 17.60 -4.64
C ASP A 181 -9.25 18.79 -5.61
N ASN A 182 -9.72 18.66 -6.86
CA ASN A 182 -9.57 19.60 -7.96
C ASN A 182 -8.11 19.84 -8.39
N VAL A 183 -7.21 18.92 -8.05
CA VAL A 183 -5.81 18.90 -8.44
C VAL A 183 -5.61 17.67 -9.31
N GLY A 184 -5.85 17.83 -10.61
CA GLY A 184 -5.50 16.76 -11.56
C GLY A 184 -4.00 16.46 -11.54
N ALA A 185 -3.57 15.48 -12.35
CA ALA A 185 -2.16 15.04 -12.45
C ALA A 185 -1.10 16.15 -12.69
N GLY A 186 -1.53 17.39 -12.92
CA GLY A 186 -0.72 18.56 -13.17
C GLY A 186 -0.11 18.47 -14.57
N ALA A 187 0.45 19.56 -15.07
CA ALA A 187 1.26 19.53 -16.28
C ALA A 187 2.61 18.78 -16.08
N LYS A 188 2.60 17.70 -15.28
CA LYS A 188 3.75 16.84 -15.02
C LYS A 188 4.12 16.17 -16.33
N ASN A 189 5.33 16.45 -16.79
CA ASN A 189 5.88 15.79 -17.95
C ASN A 189 6.35 14.42 -17.51
N TYR A 190 5.76 13.37 -18.06
CA TYR A 190 6.22 12.01 -17.83
C TYR A 190 7.07 11.55 -19.01
N SER A 191 8.15 10.83 -18.71
CA SER A 191 9.01 10.16 -19.69
C SER A 191 8.75 8.66 -19.63
N SER A 192 8.85 7.98 -20.77
CA SER A 192 8.82 6.51 -20.84
C SER A 192 10.15 5.87 -20.43
N THR A 193 11.21 6.66 -20.24
CA THR A 193 12.55 6.20 -19.81
C THR A 193 12.96 6.89 -18.53
N PHE A 194 13.70 6.17 -17.68
CA PHE A 194 14.27 6.73 -16.46
C PHE A 194 15.22 7.92 -16.78
N PRO A 195 15.17 9.03 -16.01
CA PRO A 195 14.22 9.33 -14.94
C PRO A 195 12.82 9.62 -15.51
N TYR A 196 11.79 8.92 -15.01
CA TYR A 196 10.43 8.93 -15.56
C TYR A 196 9.68 10.28 -15.41
N LEU A 197 10.33 11.27 -14.79
CA LEU A 197 9.90 12.67 -14.77
C LEU A 197 10.67 13.42 -15.87
N GLY A 198 9.92 13.96 -16.84
CA GLY A 198 10.43 14.84 -17.88
C GLY A 198 10.82 16.22 -17.33
N THR A 199 11.41 17.05 -18.19
CA THR A 199 11.84 18.41 -17.79
C THR A 199 10.67 19.23 -17.27
N PRO A 200 10.87 20.08 -16.24
CA PRO A 200 9.85 21.04 -15.80
C PRO A 200 9.38 21.89 -16.99
N LYS A 201 8.08 22.23 -17.00
CA LYS A 201 7.48 23.17 -17.95
C LYS A 201 7.02 24.41 -17.22
#